data_AF-A0A6P1GTZ8-F1
#
_entry.id   AF-A0A6P1GTZ8-F1
#
_cell.length_a   1.000
_cell.length_b   1.000
_cell.length_c   1.000
_cell.angle_alpha   90.00
_cell.angle_beta   90.00
_cell.angle_gamma   90.00
#
_symmetry.space_group_name_H-M   'P 1'
#
loop_
_entity.id
_entity.type
_entity.pdbx_description
1 polymer ?
#
loop_
_entity_poly.entity_id
_entity_poly.type
_entity_poly.pdbx_seq_one_letter_code
_entity_poly.pdbx_strand_id
1 'polypeptide(L)'
;MSNFGFKKPGEGAGDQKGKGIDVSGLPTGPVSLDPVREQEAVERGEALGFTDRGQGAASGQGRGGRKRPAPPPSQTIYIRAPKDLAEWFERYTEQRGHRALWQSIKDFRDMIEAAEGNRGGSSGEAKG
;
A
#
# COMPACT_ATOMS: atom_id res chain seq x y z
N MET A 1 14.84 -2.67 35.90
CA MET A 1 15.29 -1.30 35.62
C MET A 1 15.72 -1.21 34.16
N SER A 2 14.88 -0.68 33.28
CA SER A 2 15.25 -0.36 31.88
C SER A 2 14.59 0.96 31.51
N ASN A 3 15.40 2.00 31.39
CA ASN A 3 14.97 3.38 31.15
C ASN A 3 14.87 3.58 29.63
N PHE A 4 13.65 3.59 29.08
CA PHE A 4 13.43 3.96 27.68
C PHE A 4 13.69 5.46 27.51
N GLY A 5 14.80 5.78 26.85
CA GLY A 5 15.28 7.14 26.65
C GLY A 5 14.50 7.90 25.58
N PHE A 6 13.41 8.55 25.97
CA PHE A 6 12.98 9.78 25.31
C PHE A 6 13.67 10.95 26.02
N LYS A 7 14.76 11.46 25.43
CA LYS A 7 15.36 12.70 25.90
C LYS A 7 14.38 13.84 25.64
N LYS A 8 13.79 14.37 26.71
CA LYS A 8 13.10 15.65 26.74
C LYS A 8 14.07 16.72 26.20
N PRO A 9 13.73 17.53 25.17
CA PRO A 9 14.59 18.65 24.80
C PRO A 9 14.67 19.58 26.01
N GLY A 10 15.90 19.82 26.46
CA GLY A 10 16.17 20.71 27.58
C GLY A 10 15.70 22.12 27.27
N GLU A 11 15.03 22.71 28.24
CA GLU A 11 14.75 24.14 28.28
C GLU A 11 16.09 24.90 28.22
N GLY A 12 16.31 25.65 27.14
CA GLY A 12 17.34 26.69 27.03
C GLY A 12 18.74 26.22 26.62
N ALA A 13 19.03 26.26 25.32
CA ALA A 13 20.36 26.61 24.80
C ALA A 13 20.32 26.99 23.31
N GLY A 14 20.19 28.30 23.06
CA GLY A 14 21.02 29.01 22.08
C GLY A 14 20.64 28.92 20.59
N ASP A 15 19.94 29.96 20.13
CA ASP A 15 20.25 30.75 18.93
C ASP A 15 21.20 30.10 17.91
N GLN A 16 20.72 29.10 17.16
CA GLN A 16 21.35 28.73 15.91
C GLN A 16 20.74 29.59 14.80
N LYS A 17 21.34 30.78 14.61
CA LYS A 17 21.25 31.58 13.38
C LYS A 17 21.82 30.77 12.19
N GLY A 18 21.08 29.77 11.74
CA GLY A 18 21.03 29.47 10.31
C GLY A 18 20.44 30.71 9.62
N LYS A 19 20.80 30.98 8.36
CA LYS A 19 20.13 32.00 7.54
C LYS A 19 18.65 31.63 7.42
N GLY A 20 17.87 32.02 8.43
CA GLY A 20 16.42 31.98 8.40
C GLY A 20 15.99 32.84 7.23
N ILE A 21 15.05 32.32 6.44
CA ILE A 21 14.40 33.10 5.41
C ILE A 21 13.88 34.37 6.10
N ASP A 22 14.32 35.53 5.61
CA ASP A 22 13.87 36.81 6.15
C ASP A 22 12.40 36.99 5.77
N VAL A 23 11.53 36.72 6.73
CA VAL A 23 10.08 36.83 6.62
C VAL A 23 9.57 38.20 7.08
N SER A 24 10.46 39.15 7.42
CA SER A 24 10.08 40.47 7.92
C SER A 24 9.34 41.33 6.88
N GLY A 25 9.47 41.01 5.59
CA GLY A 25 8.76 41.68 4.49
C GLY A 25 7.47 40.97 4.04
N LEU A 26 7.12 39.82 4.64
CA LEU A 26 5.88 39.12 4.27
C LEU A 26 4.71 39.72 5.05
N PRO A 27 3.57 40.01 4.39
CA PRO A 27 2.39 40.50 5.06
C PRO A 27 1.92 39.46 6.10
N THR A 28 2.04 39.83 7.37
CA THR A 28 1.55 39.04 8.50
C THR A 28 0.08 39.39 8.73
N GLY A 29 -0.81 38.60 8.13
CA GLY A 29 -2.25 38.74 8.28
C GLY A 29 -3.01 37.75 7.41
N PRO A 30 -4.32 37.55 7.66
CA PRO A 30 -5.15 36.77 6.76
C PRO A 30 -5.14 37.43 5.37
N VAL A 31 -4.81 36.65 4.34
CA VAL A 31 -4.83 37.11 2.95
C VAL A 31 -6.29 37.37 2.60
N SER A 32 -6.66 38.64 2.44
CA SER A 32 -7.96 39.02 1.89
C SER A 32 -7.93 38.77 0.39
N LEU A 33 -8.70 37.78 -0.07
CA LEU A 33 -8.85 37.46 -1.48
C LEU A 33 -10.07 38.20 -2.02
N ASP A 34 -9.90 38.84 -3.17
CA ASP A 34 -11.00 39.42 -3.94
C ASP A 34 -11.79 38.27 -4.62
N PRO A 35 -13.12 38.15 -4.38
CA PRO A 35 -13.93 37.07 -4.95
C PRO A 35 -13.83 36.94 -6.47
N VAL A 36 -13.64 38.05 -7.19
CA VAL A 36 -13.53 38.05 -8.66
C VAL A 36 -12.21 37.38 -9.09
N ARG A 37 -11.11 37.67 -8.40
CA ARG A 37 -9.80 37.08 -8.70
C ARG A 37 -9.74 35.60 -8.35
N GLU A 38 -10.51 35.18 -7.35
CA GLU A 38 -10.62 33.77 -6.99
C GLU A 38 -11.31 32.98 -8.12
N GLN A 39 -12.43 33.50 -8.65
CA GLN A 39 -13.14 32.86 -9.76
C GLN A 39 -12.27 32.73 -11.01
N GLU A 40 -11.56 33.81 -11.41
CA GLU A 40 -10.62 33.77 -12.54
C GLU A 40 -9.46 32.78 -12.34
N ALA A 41 -9.04 32.56 -11.09
CA ALA A 41 -7.99 31.59 -10.78
C ALA A 41 -8.52 30.15 -10.85
N VAL A 42 -9.76 29.92 -10.42
CA VAL A 42 -10.45 28.63 -10.52
C VAL A 42 -10.67 28.25 -11.98
N GLU A 43 -11.23 29.16 -12.79
CA GLU A 43 -11.47 28.92 -14.22
C GLU A 43 -10.18 28.57 -14.98
N ARG A 44 -9.07 29.27 -14.67
CA ARG A 44 -7.76 28.95 -15.24
C ARG A 44 -7.23 27.60 -14.78
N GLY A 45 -7.48 27.23 -13.52
CA GLY A 45 -7.15 25.91 -12.99
C GLY A 45 -7.90 24.80 -13.73
N GLU A 46 -9.20 24.98 -13.92
CA GLU A 46 -10.06 24.02 -14.63
C GLU A 46 -9.67 23.87 -16.10
N ALA A 47 -9.36 24.97 -16.79
CA ALA A 47 -8.85 24.94 -18.17
C ALA A 47 -7.53 24.16 -18.30
N LEU A 48 -6.71 24.12 -17.24
CA LEU A 48 -5.47 23.34 -17.15
C LEU A 48 -5.69 21.91 -16.65
N GLY A 49 -6.94 21.50 -16.43
CA GLY A 49 -7.31 20.17 -15.95
C GLY A 49 -7.22 19.99 -14.43
N PHE A 50 -7.04 21.06 -13.67
CA PHE A 50 -7.17 21.03 -12.21
C PHE A 50 -8.66 21.12 -11.83
N THR A 51 -9.27 19.98 -11.54
CA THR A 51 -10.59 19.92 -10.90
C THR A 51 -10.46 19.89 -9.38
N ASP A 52 -11.20 20.76 -8.67
CA ASP A 52 -11.26 20.73 -7.21
C ASP A 52 -11.92 19.42 -6.73
N ARG A 53 -11.12 18.54 -6.12
CA ARG A 53 -11.58 17.28 -5.53
C ARG A 53 -11.98 17.42 -4.05
N GLY A 54 -12.14 18.65 -3.56
CA GLY A 54 -12.33 18.96 -2.14
C GLY A 54 -13.72 19.46 -1.73
N GLN A 55 -14.58 19.93 -2.64
CA GLN A 55 -15.89 20.50 -2.27
C GLN A 55 -16.88 19.51 -1.62
N GLY A 56 -16.59 18.21 -1.59
CA GLY A 56 -17.39 17.22 -0.85
C GLY A 56 -17.09 17.12 0.65
N ALA A 57 -16.05 17.79 1.16
CA ALA A 57 -15.62 17.65 2.55
C ALA A 57 -15.78 18.96 3.33
N ALA A 58 -17.02 19.25 3.74
CA ALA A 58 -17.26 20.21 4.79
C ALA A 58 -16.47 19.81 6.05
N SER A 59 -15.66 20.76 6.54
CA SER A 59 -15.09 20.84 7.89
C SER A 59 -14.29 19.63 8.40
N GLY A 60 -12.96 19.74 8.40
CA GLY A 60 -12.13 18.93 9.29
C GLY A 60 -10.73 18.66 8.75
N GLN A 61 -9.81 19.55 9.11
CA GLN A 61 -8.38 19.30 9.35
C GLN A 61 -7.83 17.92 8.93
N GLY A 62 -6.93 17.92 7.96
CA GLY A 62 -5.95 16.85 7.81
C GLY A 62 -5.75 16.44 6.37
N ARG A 63 -4.57 16.78 5.84
CA ARG A 63 -3.93 16.21 4.65
C ARG A 63 -4.52 14.83 4.32
N GLY A 64 -5.17 14.71 3.17
CA GLY A 64 -5.68 13.45 2.62
C GLY A 64 -4.55 12.45 2.44
N GLY A 65 -4.19 11.76 3.52
CA GLY A 65 -3.31 10.63 3.50
C GLY A 65 -4.04 9.54 2.74
N ARG A 66 -3.57 9.23 1.52
CA ARG A 66 -3.93 7.98 0.85
C ARG A 66 -3.72 6.86 1.86
N LYS A 67 -4.82 6.31 2.41
CA LYS A 67 -4.76 5.11 3.25
C LYS A 67 -4.08 4.06 2.39
N ARG A 68 -2.88 3.64 2.80
CA ARG A 68 -2.22 2.50 2.15
C ARG A 68 -3.20 1.33 2.19
N PRO A 69 -3.41 0.61 1.08
CA PRO A 69 -4.25 -0.57 1.09
C PRO A 69 -3.74 -1.54 2.17
N ALA A 70 -4.67 -2.23 2.82
CA ALA A 70 -4.30 -3.25 3.80
C ALA A 70 -3.33 -4.25 3.15
N PRO A 71 -2.28 -4.69 3.87
CA PRO A 71 -1.40 -5.70 3.33
C PRO A 71 -2.24 -6.95 3.00
N PRO A 72 -1.92 -7.64 1.88
CA PRO A 72 -2.62 -8.87 1.55
C PRO A 72 -2.47 -9.87 2.70
N PRO A 73 -3.49 -10.70 2.96
CA PRO A 73 -3.41 -11.72 4.00
C PRO A 73 -2.23 -12.66 3.69
N SER A 74 -1.25 -12.69 4.59
CA SER A 74 -0.10 -13.59 4.51
C SER A 74 -0.38 -14.85 5.34
N GLN A 75 -0.43 -16.01 4.70
CA GLN A 75 -0.48 -17.29 5.39
C GLN A 75 0.90 -17.94 5.36
N THR A 76 1.42 -18.28 6.54
CA THR A 76 2.67 -19.04 6.65
C THR A 76 2.37 -20.53 6.67
N ILE A 77 3.04 -21.30 5.83
CA ILE A 77 2.90 -22.75 5.77
C ILE A 77 4.24 -23.37 6.20
N TYR A 78 4.18 -24.32 7.12
CA TYR A 78 5.33 -25.11 7.54
C TYR A 78 5.22 -26.51 6.95
N ILE A 79 6.26 -26.93 6.24
CA ILE A 79 6.31 -28.24 5.59
C ILE A 79 7.35 -29.09 6.31
N ARG A 80 6.94 -30.28 6.74
CA ARG A 80 7.85 -31.27 7.30
C ARG A 80 8.06 -32.36 6.26
N ALA A 81 9.29 -32.55 5.84
CA ALA A 81 9.68 -33.57 4.89
C ALA A 81 11.05 -34.17 5.28
N PRO A 82 11.37 -35.39 4.83
CA PRO A 82 12.75 -35.87 4.82
C PRO A 82 13.66 -34.88 4.09
N LYS A 83 14.93 -34.77 4.53
CA LYS A 83 15.88 -33.78 4.00
C LYS A 83 16.00 -33.85 2.48
N ASP A 84 16.21 -35.05 1.94
CA ASP A 84 16.39 -35.25 0.50
C ASP A 84 15.15 -34.83 -0.31
N LEU A 85 13.95 -35.03 0.25
CA LEU A 85 12.70 -34.62 -0.38
C LEU A 85 12.52 -33.10 -0.37
N ALA A 86 12.90 -32.44 0.72
CA ALA A 86 12.86 -30.98 0.82
C ALA A 86 13.82 -30.34 -0.20
N GLU A 87 15.07 -30.83 -0.28
CA GLU A 87 16.06 -30.35 -1.26
C GLU A 87 15.61 -30.58 -2.70
N TRP A 88 15.03 -31.75 -2.99
CA TRP A 88 14.44 -32.02 -4.30
C TRP A 88 13.31 -31.04 -4.62
N PHE A 89 12.42 -30.76 -3.67
CA PHE A 89 11.27 -29.88 -3.87
C PHE A 89 11.67 -28.41 -4.10
N GLU A 90 12.71 -27.94 -3.42
CA GLU A 90 13.29 -26.61 -3.66
C GLU A 90 13.82 -26.50 -5.09
N ARG A 91 14.64 -27.45 -5.53
CA ARG A 91 15.18 -27.49 -6.90
C ARG A 91 14.08 -27.59 -7.95
N TYR A 92 13.06 -28.40 -7.69
CA TYR A 92 11.89 -28.51 -8.57
C TYR A 92 11.18 -27.16 -8.74
N THR A 93 10.99 -26.43 -7.64
CA THR A 93 10.35 -25.11 -7.63
C THR A 93 11.16 -24.10 -8.44
N GLU A 94 12.48 -24.10 -8.29
CA GLU A 94 13.39 -23.23 -9.05
C GLU A 94 13.35 -23.53 -10.56
N GLN A 95 13.36 -24.80 -10.95
CA GLN A 95 13.28 -25.22 -12.36
C GLN A 95 11.98 -24.79 -13.04
N ARG A 96 10.89 -24.68 -12.27
CA ARG A 96 9.60 -24.16 -12.75
C ARG A 96 9.56 -22.63 -12.88
N GLY A 97 10.60 -21.92 -12.43
CA GLY A 97 10.67 -20.46 -12.47
C GLY A 97 9.77 -19.78 -11.43
N HIS A 98 9.33 -20.51 -10.40
CA HIS A 98 8.52 -19.96 -9.33
C HIS A 98 9.36 -19.07 -8.40
N ARG A 99 8.73 -18.01 -7.89
CA ARG A 99 9.38 -17.08 -6.94
C ARG A 99 9.26 -17.53 -5.49
N ALA A 100 8.40 -18.51 -5.21
CA ALA A 100 8.14 -19.00 -3.87
C ALA A 100 7.61 -20.44 -3.89
N LEU A 101 7.95 -21.22 -2.86
CA LEU A 101 7.57 -22.64 -2.71
C LEU A 101 6.06 -22.89 -2.75
N TRP A 102 5.25 -21.96 -2.23
CA TRP A 102 3.79 -22.09 -2.23
C TRP A 102 3.19 -22.12 -3.63
N GLN A 103 3.87 -21.56 -4.64
CA GLN A 103 3.40 -21.56 -6.02
C GLN A 103 3.37 -22.99 -6.57
N SER A 104 4.46 -23.75 -6.37
CA SER A 104 4.50 -25.17 -6.74
C SER A 104 3.40 -25.97 -6.03
N ILE A 105 3.13 -25.68 -4.74
CA ILE A 105 2.08 -26.37 -3.97
C ILE A 105 0.70 -26.07 -4.57
N LYS A 106 0.45 -24.80 -4.93
CA LYS A 106 -0.79 -24.40 -5.58
C LYS A 106 -0.96 -25.11 -6.92
N ASP A 107 0.08 -25.14 -7.75
CA ASP A 107 0.05 -25.83 -9.04
C ASP A 107 -0.25 -27.32 -8.87
N PHE A 108 0.36 -27.99 -7.88
CA PHE A 108 0.04 -29.38 -7.55
C PHE A 108 -1.41 -29.56 -7.10
N ARG A 109 -1.92 -28.66 -6.28
CA ARG A 109 -3.32 -28.68 -5.83
C ARG A 109 -4.26 -28.57 -7.03
N ASP A 110 -4.03 -27.60 -7.91
CA ASP A 110 -4.86 -27.36 -9.09
C ASP A 110 -4.84 -28.58 -10.03
N MET A 111 -3.70 -29.26 -10.18
CA MET A 111 -3.60 -30.52 -10.95
C MET A 111 -4.40 -31.66 -10.33
N ILE A 112 -4.38 -31.82 -9.01
CA ILE A 112 -5.13 -32.87 -8.30
C ILE A 112 -6.63 -32.60 -8.40
N GLU A 113 -7.07 -31.37 -8.14
CA GLU A 113 -8.48 -30.99 -8.20
C GLU A 113 -9.04 -31.15 -9.63
N ALA A 114 -8.24 -30.81 -10.66
CA ALA A 114 -8.62 -31.05 -12.06
C ALA A 114 -8.73 -32.55 -12.38
N ALA A 115 -7.82 -33.38 -11.87
CA ALA A 115 -7.84 -34.82 -12.08
C ALA A 115 -9.02 -35.50 -11.38
N GLU A 116 -9.42 -35.02 -10.19
CA GLU A 116 -10.58 -35.52 -9.45
C GLU A 116 -11.90 -35.08 -10.08
N GLY A 117 -11.99 -33.82 -10.53
CA GLY A 117 -13.18 -33.30 -11.23
C GLY A 117 -13.51 -34.06 -12.52
N ASN A 118 -12.49 -34.56 -13.24
CA ASN A 118 -12.68 -35.32 -14.48
C ASN A 118 -13.15 -36.78 -14.25
N ARG A 119 -12.99 -37.34 -13.04
CA ARG A 119 -13.43 -38.71 -12.72
C ARG A 119 -14.91 -38.80 -12.35
N GLY A 120 -15.56 -37.68 -12.05
CA GLY A 120 -16.98 -37.61 -11.68
C GLY A 120 -17.96 -37.48 -12.86
N GLY A 121 -17.49 -37.27 -14.09
CA GLY A 121 -18.31 -36.94 -15.25
C GLY A 121 -18.75 -38.09 -16.16
N SER A 122 -18.35 -39.34 -15.89
CA SER A 122 -18.65 -40.50 -16.76
C SER A 122 -19.75 -41.40 -16.18
N SER A 123 -20.89 -40.82 -15.81
CA SER A 123 -22.09 -41.61 -15.52
C SER A 123 -23.34 -40.89 -16.00
N GLY A 124 -23.93 -41.43 -17.07
CA GLY A 124 -25.31 -41.14 -17.43
C GLY A 124 -25.50 -40.47 -18.78
N GLU A 125 -25.32 -41.19 -19.88
CA GLU A 125 -26.32 -41.16 -20.95
C GLU A 125 -26.22 -42.42 -21.82
N ALA A 126 -27.00 -43.44 -21.46
CA ALA A 126 -27.41 -44.50 -22.37
C ALA A 126 -28.93 -44.63 -22.23
N LYS A 127 -29.66 -43.84 -23.01
CA LYS A 127 -31.05 -44.14 -23.35
C LYS A 127 -31.05 -44.84 -24.70
N GLY A 128 -31.40 -46.13 -24.67
CA GLY A 128 -31.73 -46.97 -25.81
C GLY A 128 -32.73 -48.00 -25.35
#